data_AF-A0A970GDK3-F1
#
_entry.id   AF-A0A970GDK3-F1
#
_cell.length_a   1.000
_cell.length_b   1.000
_cell.length_c   1.000
_cell.angle_alpha   90.00
_cell.angle_beta   90.00
_cell.angle_gamma   90.00
#
_symmetry.space_group_name_H-M   'P 1'
#
loop_
_entity.id
_entity.type
_entity.pdbx_description
1 polymer ?
#
loop_
_entity_poly.entity_id
_entity_poly.type
_entity_poly.pdbx_seq_one_letter_code
_entity_poly.pdbx_strand_id
1 'polypeptide(L)' 'MSFEESLKELEKIVDRLSTGETNLDELLSLYEAGVAYLKHCQSRLSSAEAKIKILSEQLSSQQVTEGNNG' A
#
# COMPACT_ATOMS: atom_id res chain seq x y z
N MET A 1 -11.34 -4.58 2.02
CA MET A 1 -10.26 -5.21 1.24
C MET A 1 -8.94 -4.92 1.93
N SER A 2 -8.17 -5.97 2.20
CA SER A 2 -6.82 -5.92 2.75
C SER A 2 -5.80 -5.45 1.69
N PHE A 3 -4.54 -5.26 2.10
CA PHE A 3 -3.47 -4.94 1.16
C PHE A 3 -3.23 -6.12 0.22
N GLU A 4 -3.16 -7.33 0.77
CA GLU A 4 -2.90 -8.58 0.06
C GLU A 4 -3.99 -8.90 -0.97
N GLU A 5 -5.26 -8.70 -0.61
CA GLU A 5 -6.37 -8.84 -1.56
C GLU A 5 -6.27 -7.80 -2.69
N SER A 6 -5.97 -6.54 -2.36
CA SER A 6 -5.84 -5.47 -3.35
C SER A 6 -4.67 -5.68 -4.31
N LEU A 7 -3.55 -6.18 -3.79
CA LEU A 7 -2.37 -6.50 -4.58
C LEU A 7 -2.66 -7.67 -5.53
N LYS A 8 -3.34 -8.71 -5.04
CA LYS A 8 -3.73 -9.86 -5.85
C LYS A 8 -4.65 -9.47 -7.02
N GLU A 9 -5.62 -8.59 -6.80
CA GLU A 9 -6.47 -8.10 -7.89
C GLU A 9 -5.70 -7.22 -8.88
N LEU A 10 -4.76 -6.41 -8.41
CA LEU A 10 -3.87 -5.64 -9.28
C LEU A 10 -2.99 -6.54 -10.16
N GLU A 11 -2.40 -7.60 -9.59
CA GLU A 11 -1.58 -8.57 -10.32
C GLU A 11 -2.38 -9.23 -11.45
N LYS A 12 -3.61 -9.68 -11.18
CA LYS A 12 -4.49 -10.25 -12.21
C LYS A 12 -4.77 -9.26 -13.35
N ILE A 13 -4.97 -7.99 -13.03
CA ILE A 13 -5.19 -6.95 -14.04
C ILE A 13 -3.94 -6.75 -14.89
N VAL A 14 -2.76 -6.66 -14.26
CA VAL A 14 -1.48 -6.55 -14.98
C VAL A 14 -1.27 -7.75 -15.89
N ASP A 15 -1.52 -8.96 -15.41
CA ASP A 15 -1.44 -10.18 -16.21
C ASP A 15 -2.38 -10.09 -17.41
N ARG A 16 -3.65 -9.70 -17.20
CA ARG A 16 -4.65 -9.56 -18.28
C ARG A 16 -4.27 -8.49 -19.30
N LEU A 17 -3.73 -7.35 -18.86
CA LEU A 17 -3.23 -6.29 -19.74
C LEU A 17 -2.01 -6.76 -20.55
N SER A 18 -1.18 -7.64 -19.98
CA SER A 18 0.03 -8.15 -20.63
C SER A 18 -0.25 -9.17 -21.75
N THR A 19 -1.39 -9.87 -21.71
CA THR A 19 -1.73 -10.85 -22.75
C THR A 19 -2.09 -10.19 -24.08
N GLY A 20 -2.52 -8.91 -24.06
CA GLY A 20 -2.91 -8.17 -25.25
C GLY A 20 -4.22 -8.65 -25.92
N GLU A 21 -4.93 -9.59 -25.31
CA GLU A 21 -6.17 -10.19 -25.81
C GLU A 21 -7.43 -9.44 -25.32
N THR A 22 -7.38 -8.11 -25.30
CA THR A 22 -8.48 -7.27 -24.79
C THR A 22 -8.87 -6.22 -25.82
N ASN A 23 -10.17 -6.02 -26.02
CA ASN A 23 -10.66 -4.93 -26.84
C ASN A 23 -10.45 -3.56 -26.13
N LEU A 24 -10.64 -2.45 -26.83
CA LEU A 24 -10.37 -1.12 -26.31
C LEU A 24 -11.18 -0.76 -25.05
N ASP A 25 -12.47 -1.15 -25.00
CA ASP A 25 -13.34 -0.84 -23.86
C ASP A 25 -12.94 -1.65 -22.61
N GLU A 26 -12.59 -2.92 -22.81
CA GLU A 26 -12.05 -3.79 -21.76
C GLU A 26 -10.69 -3.28 -21.27
N LEU A 27 -9.81 -2.84 -22.19
CA LEU A 27 -8.51 -2.25 -21.86
C LEU A 27 -8.67 -1.03 -20.95
N LEU A 28 -9.57 -0.10 -21.31
CA LEU A 28 -9.85 1.09 -20.51
C LEU A 28 -10.39 0.72 -19.13
N SER A 29 -11.34 -0.23 -19.07
CA SER A 29 -11.93 -0.70 -17.81
C SER A 29 -10.89 -1.35 -16.89
N LEU A 30 -10.03 -2.20 -17.44
CA LEU A 30 -8.93 -2.84 -16.70
C LEU A 30 -7.92 -1.81 -16.19
N TYR A 31 -7.58 -0.82 -17.01
CA TYR A 31 -6.66 0.24 -16.62
C TYR A 31 -7.22 1.08 -15.47
N GLU A 32 -8.49 1.51 -15.55
CA GLU A 32 -9.15 2.26 -14.47
C GLU A 32 -9.19 1.46 -13.16
N ALA A 33 -9.56 0.18 -13.24
CA ALA A 33 -9.56 -0.72 -12.09
C ALA A 33 -8.14 -0.88 -11.51
N GLY A 34 -7.13 -1.09 -12.36
CA GLY A 34 -5.74 -1.21 -11.94
C GLY A 34 -5.23 0.03 -11.21
N VAL A 35 -5.56 1.23 -11.71
CA VAL A 35 -5.24 2.50 -11.04
C VAL A 35 -5.91 2.58 -9.66
N ALA A 36 -7.16 2.14 -9.53
CA ALA A 36 -7.86 2.12 -8.25
C ALA A 36 -7.19 1.18 -7.24
N TYR A 37 -6.84 -0.05 -7.64
CA TYR A 37 -6.14 -1.00 -6.79
C TYR A 37 -4.75 -0.50 -6.40
N LEU A 38 -4.00 0.10 -7.32
CA LEU A 38 -2.69 0.69 -7.05
C LEU A 38 -2.79 1.81 -6.00
N LYS A 39 -3.73 2.74 -6.14
CA LYS A 39 -3.98 3.81 -5.18
C LYS A 39 -4.32 3.26 -3.79
N HIS A 40 -5.13 2.21 -3.73
CA HIS A 40 -5.45 1.54 -2.48
C HIS A 40 -4.19 0.95 -1.84
N CYS A 41 -3.37 0.22 -2.59
CA CYS A 41 -2.10 -0.34 -2.09
C CYS A 41 -1.18 0.75 -1.52
N GLN A 42 -1.00 1.85 -2.25
CA GLN A 42 -0.17 2.99 -1.80
C GLN A 42 -0.71 3.63 -0.52
N SER A 43 -2.03 3.80 -0.40
CA SER A 43 -2.66 4.34 0.80
C SER A 43 -2.45 3.42 2.02
N ARG A 44 -2.53 2.10 1.84
CA ARG A 44 -2.27 1.11 2.89
C ARG A 44 -0.83 1.15 3.35
N LEU A 45 0.13 1.19 2.43
CA LEU A 45 1.56 1.30 2.74
C LEU A 45 1.88 2.59 3.48
N SER A 46 1.41 3.74 2.97
CA SER A 46 1.61 5.04 3.62
C SER A 46 1.06 5.08 5.05
N SER A 47 -0.12 4.48 5.27
CA SER A 47 -0.71 4.37 6.61
C SER A 47 0.13 3.49 7.55
N ALA A 48 0.69 2.40 7.04
CA ALA A 48 1.56 1.52 7.80
C ALA A 48 2.89 2.21 8.18
N GLU A 49 3.52 2.90 7.22
CA GLU A 49 4.74 3.68 7.43
C GLU A 49 4.54 4.78 8.48
N ALA A 50 3.43 5.53 8.40
CA ALA A 50 3.10 6.57 9.38
C ALA A 50 2.96 5.98 10.79
N LYS A 51 2.32 4.82 10.92
CA LYS A 51 2.17 4.13 12.20
C LYS A 51 3.53 3.66 12.75
N ILE A 52 4.40 3.11 11.91
CA ILE A 52 5.76 2.70 12.30
C ILE A 52 6.55 3.91 12.80
N LYS A 53 6.46 5.05 12.10
CA LYS A 53 7.14 6.29 12.50
C LYS A 53 6.73 6.75 13.89
N ILE A 54 5.42 6.83 14.15
CA ILE A 54 4.88 7.23 15.47
C ILE A 54 5.36 6.28 16.57
N LEU A 55 5.29 4.97 16.35
CA LEU A 55 5.75 3.98 17.32
C LEU A 55 7.25 4.07 17.60
N SER A 56 8.05 4.37 16.58
CA SER A 56 9.50 4.54 16.70
C SER A 56 9.86 5.81 17.49
N GLU A 57 9.15 6.91 17.26
CA GLU A 57 9.31 8.17 18.01
C GLU A 57 8.90 8.01 19.48
N GLN A 58 7.81 7.29 19.75
CA GLN A 58 7.35 6.98 21.11
C GLN A 58 8.35 6.10 21.87
N LEU A 59 8.88 5.07 21.22
CA LEU A 59 9.90 4.20 21.83
C LEU A 59 11.17 4.98 22.18
N SER A 60 11.60 5.87 21.30
CA SER A 60 12.79 6.73 21.53
C SER A 60 12.57 7.71 22.69
N SER A 61 11.35 8.24 22.83
CA SER A 61 11.01 9.21 23.89
C SER A 61 10.96 8.57 25.28
N GLN A 62 10.70 7.26 25.38
CA GLN A 62 10.67 6.53 26.66
C GLN A 62 12.07 6.24 27.22
N GLN A 63 13.14 6.37 26.43
CA GLN A 63 14.51 6.08 26.88
C GLN A 63 15.21 7.26 27.56
N VAL A 64 14.63 8.47 27.53
CA VAL A 64 15.27 9.70 28.04
C VAL A 64 14.97 9.94 29.53
N THR A 65 13.98 9.27 30.14
CA THR A 65 13.54 9.57 31.51
C THR A 65 14.21 8.74 32.62
N GLU A 66 15.07 7.77 32.31
CA GLU A 66 15.70 6.91 33.34
C GLU A 66 17.18 7.24 33.64
N GLY A 67 17.75 8.30 33.05
CA GLY A 67 19.20 8.55 33.08
C GLY A 67 19.73 9.73 33.90
N ASN A 68 18.90 10.56 34.55
CA ASN A 68 19.39 11.76 35.23
C ASN A 68 18.95 11.86 36.70
N ASN A 69 19.55 11.01 37.54
CA ASN A 69 19.70 11.24 38.97
C ASN A 69 21.17 11.00 39.33
N GLY A 70 21.91 12.08 39.54
CA GLY A 70 23.33 12.10 39.93
C GLY A 70 23.86 13.52 39.92
#